data_AF-A0A7S0Q4T1-F1
#
_entry.id   AF-A0A7S0Q4T1-F1
#
_cell.length_a   1.000
_cell.length_b   1.000
_cell.length_c   1.000
_cell.angle_alpha   90.00
_cell.angle_beta   90.00
_cell.angle_gamma   90.00
#
_symmetry.space_group_name_H-M   'P 1'
#
loop_
_entity.id
_entity.type
_entity.pdbx_description
1 polymer ?
#
loop_
_entity_poly.entity_id
_entity_poly.type
_entity_poly.pdbx_seq_one_letter_code
_entity_poly.pdbx_strand_id
1 'polypeptide(L)'
;MHGLPPVSLGAGFGTVLPGGPEFSEWLLESPYGRWIYKNHMGHHVLSGQCNYNVCCPGTDHLLGTYVSTEFWQDKMRPMPLNAETRGPVVGPQSHGGVPQLPTREAYQAARALRRQMNEGPGGGGDGSILANGGTLIADAYSEEPEPVSV
;
A
#
# COMPACT_ATOMS: atom_id res chain seq x y z
N MET A 1 -0.80 7.54 8.08
CA MET A 1 0.09 6.40 7.73
C MET A 1 -0.11 5.89 6.29
N HIS A 2 -0.36 6.78 5.31
CA HIS A 2 -0.28 6.53 3.86
C HIS A 2 0.06 7.87 3.14
N GLY A 3 0.83 8.74 3.79
CA GLY A 3 0.81 10.19 3.51
C GLY A 3 -0.51 10.90 3.88
N LEU A 4 -1.53 10.17 4.35
CA LEU A 4 -2.76 10.74 4.90
C LEU A 4 -2.59 11.18 6.37
N PRO A 5 -3.29 12.27 6.77
CA PRO A 5 -3.31 12.74 8.15
C PRO A 5 -3.75 11.63 9.13
N PRO A 6 -3.35 11.72 10.41
CA PRO A 6 -3.93 10.90 11.46
C PRO A 6 -5.46 10.98 11.42
N VAL A 7 -6.13 9.83 11.50
CA VAL A 7 -7.59 9.78 11.59
C VAL A 7 -7.97 10.11 13.03
N SER A 8 -8.86 11.09 13.21
CA SER A 8 -9.43 11.36 14.53
C SER A 8 -10.21 10.14 15.01
N LEU A 9 -9.86 9.63 16.19
CA LEU A 9 -10.58 8.53 16.81
C LEU A 9 -11.96 9.03 17.25
N GLY A 10 -13.02 8.45 16.71
CA GLY A 10 -14.41 8.78 17.06
C GLY A 10 -15.13 7.71 17.88
N ALA A 11 -14.52 6.53 18.04
CA ALA A 11 -15.08 5.42 18.80
C ALA A 11 -13.98 4.47 19.29
N GLY A 12 -14.31 3.64 20.29
CA GLY A 12 -13.45 2.59 20.84
C GLY A 12 -12.64 3.03 22.07
N PHE A 13 -11.79 2.12 22.55
CA PHE A 13 -10.98 2.29 23.77
C PHE A 13 -10.28 3.65 23.83
N GLY A 14 -9.72 4.09 22.69
CA GLY A 14 -9.00 5.35 22.57
C GLY A 14 -9.81 6.63 22.76
N THR A 15 -11.14 6.52 22.88
CA THR A 15 -12.04 7.68 22.96
C THR A 15 -12.84 7.75 24.26
N VAL A 16 -12.91 6.65 25.02
CA VAL A 16 -13.87 6.51 26.13
C VAL A 16 -13.22 6.36 27.50
N LEU A 17 -11.92 6.04 27.58
CA LEU A 17 -11.22 5.83 28.84
C LEU A 17 -10.14 6.89 29.08
N PRO A 18 -9.91 7.30 30.34
CA PRO A 18 -8.74 8.10 30.72
C PRO A 18 -7.45 7.41 30.27
N GLY A 19 -6.58 8.12 29.54
CA GLY A 19 -5.35 7.55 28.96
C GLY A 19 -5.56 6.75 27.66
N GLY A 20 -6.80 6.67 27.15
CA GLY A 20 -7.14 5.97 25.93
C GLY A 20 -6.43 6.51 24.67
N PRO A 21 -6.41 7.83 24.44
CA PRO A 21 -5.69 8.42 23.30
C PRO A 21 -4.21 8.06 23.31
N GLU A 22 -3.53 8.24 24.45
CA GLU A 22 -2.10 7.97 24.62
C GLU A 22 -1.79 6.47 24.45
N PHE A 23 -2.65 5.60 24.98
CA PHE A 23 -2.53 4.16 24.77
C PHE A 23 -2.68 3.78 23.28
N SER A 24 -3.63 4.41 22.58
CA SER A 24 -3.87 4.15 21.16
C SER A 24 -2.68 4.62 20.32
N GLU A 25 -2.17 5.82 20.56
CA GLU A 25 -0.96 6.32 19.91
C GLU A 25 0.24 5.41 20.18
N TRP A 26 0.44 5.00 21.42
CA TRP A 26 1.50 4.04 21.79
C TRP A 26 1.37 2.71 21.03
N LEU A 27 0.16 2.15 20.94
CA LEU A 27 -0.09 0.89 20.24
C LEU A 27 0.15 1.03 18.73
N LEU A 28 -0.29 2.13 18.11
CA LEU A 28 -0.10 2.41 16.68
C LEU A 28 1.39 2.59 16.34
N GLU A 29 2.17 3.16 17.25
CA GLU A 29 3.62 3.33 17.11
C GLU A 29 4.45 2.10 17.52
N SER A 30 3.83 1.10 18.14
CA SER A 30 4.51 -0.13 18.51
C SER A 30 4.96 -0.95 17.28
N PRO A 31 5.95 -1.85 17.42
CA PRO A 31 6.30 -2.81 16.36
C PRO A 31 5.10 -3.63 15.87
N TYR A 32 4.16 -3.90 16.76
CA TYR A 32 2.92 -4.59 16.46
C TYR A 32 1.98 -3.76 15.58
N GLY A 33 1.73 -2.49 15.94
CA GLY A 33 0.95 -1.57 15.11
C GLY A 33 1.57 -1.40 13.71
N ARG A 34 2.89 -1.23 13.66
CA ARG A 34 3.66 -1.16 12.39
C ARG A 34 3.55 -2.45 11.57
N TRP A 35 3.55 -3.61 12.22
CA TRP A 35 3.34 -4.89 11.55
C TRP A 35 1.95 -4.99 10.94
N ILE A 36 0.89 -4.60 11.67
CA ILE A 36 -0.49 -4.55 11.16
C ILE A 36 -0.56 -3.73 9.87
N TYR A 37 0.01 -2.52 9.89
CA TYR A 37 0.02 -1.65 8.72
C TYR A 37 0.75 -2.28 7.53
N LYS A 38 1.96 -2.81 7.73
CA LYS A 38 2.72 -3.48 6.66
C LYS A 38 1.97 -4.69 6.09
N ASN A 39 1.43 -5.54 6.96
CA ASN A 39 0.73 -6.74 6.54
C ASN A 39 -0.50 -6.38 5.69
N HIS A 40 -1.32 -5.44 6.17
CA HIS A 40 -2.52 -4.99 5.47
C HIS A 40 -2.19 -4.24 4.17
N MET A 41 -1.10 -3.46 4.11
CA MET A 41 -0.63 -2.89 2.85
C MET A 41 -0.26 -3.97 1.84
N GLY A 42 0.49 -4.99 2.26
CA GLY A 42 0.82 -6.13 1.40
C GLY A 42 -0.41 -6.84 0.86
N HIS A 43 -1.46 -6.99 1.67
CA HIS A 43 -2.76 -7.53 1.23
C HIS A 43 -3.34 -6.73 0.07
N HIS A 44 -3.43 -5.40 0.18
CA HIS A 44 -3.94 -4.54 -0.91
C HIS A 44 -3.06 -4.60 -2.17
N VAL A 45 -1.74 -4.49 -2.00
CA VAL A 45 -0.78 -4.53 -3.11
C VAL A 45 -0.86 -5.87 -3.87
N LEU A 46 -1.07 -6.96 -3.15
CA LEU A 46 -1.17 -8.31 -3.70
C LEU A 46 -2.64 -8.72 -3.97
N SER A 47 -3.53 -7.75 -4.19
CA SER A 47 -4.91 -8.00 -4.66
C SER A 47 -5.75 -8.88 -3.73
N GLY A 48 -5.47 -8.82 -2.43
CA GLY A 48 -6.15 -9.55 -1.39
C GLY A 48 -5.94 -11.06 -1.39
N GLN A 49 -4.94 -11.58 -2.12
CA GLN A 49 -4.71 -13.02 -2.27
C GLN A 49 -3.85 -13.63 -1.15
N CYS A 50 -3.32 -12.81 -0.25
CA CYS A 50 -2.45 -13.21 0.84
C CYS A 50 -2.47 -12.14 1.95
N ASN A 51 -1.73 -12.35 3.04
CA ASN A 51 -1.67 -11.44 4.19
C ASN A 51 -3.06 -11.11 4.76
N TYR A 52 -3.87 -12.14 5.02
CA TYR A 52 -5.25 -11.99 5.49
C TYR A 52 -5.37 -11.48 6.93
N ASN A 53 -4.31 -11.61 7.73
CA ASN A 53 -4.29 -11.13 9.09
C ASN A 53 -4.41 -9.59 9.14
N VAL A 54 -5.46 -9.08 9.77
CA VAL A 54 -5.61 -7.63 9.99
C VAL A 54 -5.19 -7.26 11.42
N CYS A 55 -5.72 -7.96 12.43
CA CYS A 55 -5.47 -7.63 13.84
C CYS A 55 -4.96 -8.82 14.68
N CYS A 56 -4.76 -9.99 14.09
CA CYS A 56 -4.28 -11.16 14.82
C CYS A 56 -3.13 -11.79 14.02
N PRO A 57 -1.88 -11.71 14.51
CA PRO A 57 -0.74 -12.33 13.83
C PRO A 57 -0.81 -13.85 13.94
N GLY A 58 -0.10 -14.54 13.04
CA GLY A 58 0.14 -15.99 13.14
C GLY A 58 -0.63 -16.83 12.12
N THR A 59 -1.92 -16.59 11.88
CA THR A 59 -2.72 -17.48 11.00
C THR A 59 -2.15 -17.55 9.58
N ASP A 60 -1.79 -16.41 8.98
CA ASP A 60 -1.10 -16.41 7.68
C ASP A 60 0.21 -17.21 7.65
N HIS A 61 0.95 -17.27 8.76
CA HIS A 61 2.19 -18.06 8.82
C HIS A 61 1.89 -19.55 8.94
N LEU A 62 0.86 -19.90 9.71
CA LEU A 62 0.41 -21.29 9.85
C LEU A 62 -0.14 -21.86 8.55
N LEU A 63 -0.87 -21.04 7.78
CA LEU A 63 -1.50 -21.44 6.52
C LEU A 63 -0.62 -21.19 5.30
N GLY A 64 0.56 -20.58 5.46
CA GLY A 64 1.47 -20.27 4.36
C GLY A 64 0.99 -19.14 3.43
N THR A 65 0.05 -18.30 3.90
CA THR A 65 -0.48 -17.14 3.17
C THR A 65 0.24 -15.84 3.53
N TYR A 66 1.32 -15.89 4.29
CA TYR A 66 2.16 -14.72 4.61
C TYR A 66 3.16 -14.43 3.49
N VAL A 67 3.24 -13.15 3.09
CA VAL A 67 4.20 -12.61 2.13
C VAL A 67 4.88 -11.38 2.76
N SER A 68 6.20 -11.44 2.88
CA SER A 68 7.00 -10.39 3.52
C SER A 68 7.13 -9.13 2.66
N THR A 69 7.53 -8.02 3.29
CA THR A 69 7.53 -6.67 2.67
C THR A 69 8.40 -6.60 1.42
N GLU A 70 9.51 -7.31 1.41
CA GLU A 70 10.51 -7.32 0.33
C GLU A 70 9.93 -7.81 -1.02
N PHE A 71 8.87 -8.62 -1.00
CA PHE A 71 8.25 -9.20 -2.21
C PHE A 71 7.15 -8.34 -2.82
N TRP A 72 6.63 -7.35 -2.10
CA TRP A 72 5.51 -6.53 -2.56
C TRP A 72 5.76 -5.04 -2.53
N GLN A 73 6.73 -4.55 -1.76
CA GLN A 73 6.97 -3.12 -1.61
C GLN A 73 7.23 -2.42 -2.96
N ASP A 74 7.95 -3.08 -3.87
CA ASP A 74 8.28 -2.54 -5.18
C ASP A 74 7.11 -2.53 -6.18
N LYS A 75 5.99 -3.17 -5.81
CA LYS A 75 4.73 -3.22 -6.57
C LYS A 75 3.73 -2.14 -6.14
N MET A 76 4.05 -1.35 -5.11
CA MET A 76 3.21 -0.24 -4.65
C MET A 76 2.96 0.77 -5.78
N ARG A 77 1.72 1.26 -5.88
CA ARG A 77 1.30 2.27 -6.85
C ARG A 77 1.02 3.60 -6.14
N PRO A 78 1.20 4.75 -6.82
CA PRO A 78 0.80 6.04 -6.28
C PRO A 78 -0.72 6.13 -6.13
N MET A 79 -1.20 7.15 -5.43
CA MET A 79 -2.63 7.45 -5.33
C MET A 79 -3.25 7.72 -6.72
N PRO A 80 -4.49 7.26 -6.97
CA PRO A 80 -5.22 7.52 -8.22
C PRO A 80 -5.31 9.01 -8.59
N LEU A 81 -5.46 9.31 -9.89
CA LEU A 81 -5.52 10.67 -10.46
C LEU A 81 -6.54 11.57 -9.74
N ASN A 82 -7.74 11.04 -9.55
CA ASN A 82 -8.89 11.75 -8.98
C ASN A 82 -9.17 11.35 -7.53
N ALA A 83 -8.20 10.78 -6.82
CA ALA A 83 -8.41 10.43 -5.42
C ALA A 83 -8.60 11.71 -4.60
N GLU A 84 -9.75 11.83 -3.94
CA GLU A 84 -9.99 12.91 -3.00
C GLU A 84 -8.97 12.83 -1.87
N THR A 85 -8.00 13.74 -1.85
CA THR A 85 -7.10 13.90 -0.71
C THR A 85 -7.86 14.60 0.40
N ARG A 86 -8.33 13.85 1.39
CA ARG A 86 -8.95 14.39 2.61
C ARG A 86 -7.88 15.03 3.50
N GLY A 87 -7.44 16.22 3.11
CA GLY A 87 -6.46 17.04 3.85
C GLY A 87 -5.10 17.17 3.14
N PRO A 88 -4.24 18.06 3.65
CA PRO A 88 -2.86 18.19 3.17
C PRO A 88 -2.13 16.85 3.33
N VAL A 89 -1.22 16.53 2.40
CA VAL A 89 -0.32 15.38 2.54
C VAL A 89 0.51 15.61 3.80
N VAL A 90 0.23 14.84 4.84
CA VAL A 90 0.95 14.96 6.11
C VAL A 90 2.17 14.07 5.98
N GLY A 91 3.36 14.67 6.13
CA GLY A 91 4.60 13.91 6.26
C GLY A 91 4.44 12.86 7.38
N PRO A 92 5.00 11.66 7.23
CA PRO A 92 4.81 10.61 8.21
C PRO A 92 5.26 11.07 9.60
N GLN A 93 4.34 11.06 10.58
CA GLN A 93 4.64 11.44 11.97
C GLN A 93 5.69 10.52 12.61
N SER A 94 5.86 9.31 12.09
CA SER A 94 6.99 8.45 12.43
C SER A 94 7.33 7.55 11.25
N HIS A 95 8.61 7.53 10.86
CA HIS A 95 9.18 6.61 9.87
C HIS A 95 9.39 5.22 10.49
N GLY A 96 8.39 4.68 11.18
CA GLY A 96 8.43 3.39 11.90
C GLY A 96 8.62 2.14 11.03
N GLY A 97 9.23 2.25 9.86
CA GLY A 97 9.50 1.15 8.94
C GLY A 97 8.28 0.66 8.17
N VAL A 98 7.18 1.42 8.15
CA VAL A 98 6.05 1.17 7.24
C VAL A 98 6.36 1.86 5.90
N PRO A 99 6.40 1.12 4.78
CA PRO A 99 6.64 1.71 3.47
C PRO A 99 5.62 2.83 3.16
N GLN A 100 6.07 3.89 2.50
CA GLN A 100 5.17 4.94 1.99
C GLN A 100 4.84 4.66 0.54
N LEU A 101 3.65 5.11 0.10
CA LEU A 101 3.31 5.08 -1.31
C LEU A 101 4.32 5.94 -2.09
N PRO A 102 4.78 5.48 -3.26
CA PRO A 102 5.66 6.28 -4.10
C PRO A 102 4.92 7.52 -4.60
N THR A 103 5.67 8.62 -4.82
CA THR A 103 5.12 9.75 -5.58
C THR A 103 4.89 9.32 -7.03
N ARG A 104 4.10 10.10 -7.78
CA ARG A 104 3.87 9.80 -9.20
C ARG A 104 5.15 9.91 -10.01
N GLU A 105 5.98 10.93 -9.76
CA GLU A 105 7.25 11.07 -10.46
C GLU A 105 8.18 9.90 -10.15
N ALA A 106 8.26 9.48 -8.88
CA ALA A 106 9.07 8.34 -8.46
C ALA A 106 8.59 7.03 -9.11
N TYR A 107 7.27 6.82 -9.18
CA TYR A 107 6.68 5.65 -9.82
C TYR A 107 6.94 5.63 -11.33
N GLN A 108 6.76 6.75 -12.03
CA GLN A 108 7.02 6.87 -13.46
C GLN A 108 8.50 6.66 -13.78
N ALA A 109 9.41 7.24 -13.00
CA ALA A 109 10.86 7.04 -13.16
C ALA A 109 11.25 5.57 -12.96
N ALA A 110 10.72 4.91 -11.92
CA ALA A 110 10.97 3.49 -11.68
C ALA A 110 10.42 2.60 -12.81
N ARG A 111 9.23 2.92 -13.34
CA ARG A 111 8.63 2.20 -14.47
C ARG A 111 9.45 2.38 -15.75
N ALA A 112 9.92 3.60 -16.04
CA ALA A 112 10.77 3.89 -17.19
C ALA A 112 12.11 3.15 -17.09
N LEU A 113 12.73 3.12 -15.91
CA LEU A 113 13.97 2.37 -15.67
C LEU A 113 13.77 0.86 -15.89
N ARG A 114 12.70 0.28 -15.34
CA ARG A 114 12.36 -1.14 -15.54
C ARG A 114 12.16 -1.46 -17.03
N ARG A 115 11.49 -0.57 -17.77
CA ARG A 115 11.30 -0.71 -19.21
C ARG A 115 12.64 -0.70 -19.95
N GLN A 116 13.53 0.25 -19.64
CA GLN A 116 14.88 0.31 -20.24
C GLN A 116 15.73 -0.93 -19.91
N MET A 117 15.62 -1.48 -18.70
CA MET A 117 16.33 -2.69 -18.30
C MET A 117 15.78 -3.95 -19.00
N ASN A 118 14.47 -4.03 -19.20
CA ASN A 118 13.82 -5.17 -19.87
C ASN A 118 13.94 -5.11 -21.40
N GLU A 119 14.05 -3.91 -21.98
CA GLU A 119 14.26 -3.67 -23.42
C GLU A 119 15.75 -3.76 -23.84
N GLY A 120 16.62 -4.32 -22.98
CA GLY A 120 17.97 -4.75 -23.37
C GLY A 120 17.94 -5.81 -24.49
N PRO A 121 19.07 -6.08 -25.17
CA PRO A 121 19.13 -6.76 -26.48
C PRO A 121 18.84 -8.29 -26.47
N GLY A 122 17.89 -8.77 -25.65
CA GLY A 122 17.52 -10.19 -25.59
C GLY A 122 16.33 -10.55 -24.71
N GLY A 123 15.43 -9.62 -24.37
CA GLY A 123 14.41 -9.82 -23.34
C GLY A 123 12.95 -9.84 -23.82
N GLY A 124 12.62 -10.65 -24.84
CA GLY A 124 11.23 -10.95 -25.19
C GLY A 124 10.56 -11.85 -24.14
N GLY A 125 10.28 -11.29 -22.96
CA GLY A 125 9.53 -11.96 -21.90
C GLY A 125 8.04 -11.84 -22.17
N ASP A 126 7.43 -12.95 -22.59
CA ASP A 126 6.00 -13.11 -22.85
C ASP A 126 5.19 -12.48 -21.71
N GLY A 127 4.33 -11.52 -22.09
CA GLY A 127 3.44 -10.78 -21.22
C GLY A 127 2.33 -11.67 -20.69
N SER A 128 2.69 -12.80 -20.07
CA SER A 128 1.80 -13.66 -19.33
C SER A 128 1.24 -12.86 -18.17
N ILE A 129 0.07 -12.32 -18.49
CA ILE A 129 -0.90 -11.70 -17.61
C ILE A 129 -1.05 -12.64 -16.41
N LEU A 130 -0.39 -12.29 -15.30
CA LEU A 130 -0.94 -12.61 -14.00
C LEU A 130 -2.22 -11.77 -13.89
N ALA A 131 -3.31 -12.35 -14.38
CA ALA A 131 -4.68 -11.88 -14.19
C ALA A 131 -5.01 -12.03 -12.71
N ASN A 132 -4.38 -11.22 -11.87
CA ASN A 132 -4.67 -11.12 -10.46
C ASN A 132 -5.81 -10.10 -10.34
N GLY A 133 -6.90 -10.46 -9.66
CA GLY A 133 -8.12 -9.64 -9.57
C GLY A 133 -7.95 -8.19 -9.11
N GLY A 134 -6.79 -7.77 -8.61
CA GLY A 134 -6.50 -6.37 -8.28
C GLY A 134 -6.00 -5.53 -9.46
N THR A 135 -5.60 -6.14 -10.59
CA THR A 135 -5.43 -5.40 -11.86
C THR A 135 -6.78 -4.83 -12.30
N LEU A 136 -7.87 -5.60 -12.14
CA LEU A 136 -9.23 -5.15 -12.45
C LEU A 136 -9.73 -4.02 -11.54
N ILE A 137 -9.41 -4.06 -10.24
CA ILE A 137 -9.84 -3.01 -9.30
C ILE A 137 -9.03 -1.74 -9.50
N ALA A 138 -7.72 -1.84 -9.78
CA ALA A 138 -6.87 -0.67 -9.97
C ALA A 138 -7.04 -0.01 -11.36
N ASP A 139 -7.23 -0.80 -12.43
CA ASP A 139 -7.46 -0.28 -13.78
C ASP A 139 -8.78 0.52 -13.84
N ALA A 140 -9.81 0.10 -13.11
CA ALA A 140 -11.08 0.84 -12.97
C ALA A 140 -10.95 2.24 -12.34
N TYR A 141 -9.83 2.56 -11.68
CA TYR A 141 -9.58 3.89 -11.08
C TYR A 141 -8.38 4.63 -11.67
N SER A 142 -7.73 4.08 -12.70
CA SER A 142 -6.53 4.66 -13.32
C SER A 142 -6.70 5.05 -14.79
N GLU A 143 -7.94 5.12 -15.28
CA GLU A 143 -8.26 5.64 -16.61
C GLU A 143 -7.73 7.09 -16.76
N GLU A 144 -6.59 7.23 -17.42
CA GLU A 144 -6.31 8.43 -18.19
C GLU A 144 -7.33 8.46 -19.34
N PRO A 145 -8.02 9.59 -19.59
CA PRO A 145 -8.87 9.67 -20.77
C PRO A 145 -8.01 9.45 -22.01
N GLU A 146 -8.38 8.46 -22.82
CA GLU A 146 -7.84 8.22 -24.16
C GLU A 146 -7.79 9.57 -24.91
N PRO A 147 -6.64 9.95 -25.53
CA PRO A 147 -6.57 11.18 -26.29
C PRO A 147 -7.55 11.07 -27.46
N VAL A 148 -8.57 11.92 -27.44
CA VAL A 148 -9.49 12.08 -28.56
C VAL A 148 -8.66 12.60 -29.74
N SER A 149 -8.38 11.75 -30.71
CA SER A 149 -7.81 12.17 -31.98
C SER A 149 -8.86 13.03 -32.69
N VAL A 150 -8.61 14.34 -32.77
CA VAL A 150 -9.33 15.28 -33.62
C VAL A 150 -8.72 15.26 -35.01
#